data_AF-A0AAI9DLT1-F1
#
_entry.id   AF-A0AAI9DLT1-F1
#
_cell.length_a   1.000
_cell.length_b   1.000
_cell.length_c   1.000
_cell.angle_alpha   90.00
_cell.angle_beta   90.00
_cell.angle_gamma   90.00
#
_symmetry.space_group_name_H-M   'P 1'
#
loop_
_entity.id
_entity.type
_entity.pdbx_description
1 polymer ?
#
loop_
_entity_poly.entity_id
_entity_poly.type
_entity_poly.pdbx_seq_one_letter_code
_entity_poly.pdbx_strand_id
1 'polypeptide(L)'
;MRFFAVWLYCSSRIVFDRLVGLGEWVGQRIAAARIFLLRHMDYRTSFRLAHLTRALGMTGRRRRNLARVAEENKRCLLGPEAPPLNAGWIFQRRELLDLAATYGQNPRLLAELRQCAGQLDRVVKPLHEAGSPVILAPLHMVSDILAGIVGSMVWPYQATVVVSASAEVYQARDRAMGGINLNYCSIHGDNPAIAGHLTEAIMEAAEHRRNIMIFPDITPDYTASARENVSAKMACRLFERPAHLHSGIIRAARMLSAQVVFYYLYYDGGLKIYLEQPVAARDLKRRMPLIIEAAMRRHPADWLLWHGHSLYFINE
;
A
#
# COMPACT_ATOMS: atom_id res chain seq x y z
N MET A 1 36.11 -46.69 -4.62
CA MET A 1 36.11 -45.22 -4.36
C MET A 1 34.86 -44.48 -4.85
N ARG A 2 34.19 -44.87 -5.95
CA ARG A 2 32.96 -44.20 -6.44
C ARG A 2 31.77 -44.20 -5.45
N PHE A 3 31.56 -45.28 -4.72
CA PHE A 3 30.48 -45.38 -3.73
C PHE A 3 30.64 -44.46 -2.52
N PHE A 4 31.87 -44.14 -2.12
CA PHE A 4 32.14 -43.26 -0.99
C PHE A 4 31.79 -41.79 -1.31
N ALA A 5 32.10 -41.33 -2.52
CA ALA A 5 31.75 -39.98 -2.97
C ALA A 5 30.23 -39.79 -3.10
N VAL A 6 29.51 -40.79 -3.61
CA VAL A 6 28.04 -40.78 -3.69
C VAL A 6 27.42 -40.80 -2.29
N TRP A 7 27.94 -41.64 -1.38
CA TRP A 7 27.48 -41.69 0.01
C TRP A 7 27.72 -40.37 0.76
N LEU A 8 28.88 -39.73 0.56
CA LEU A 8 29.21 -38.43 1.15
C LEU A 8 28.29 -37.32 0.61
N TYR A 9 28.03 -37.31 -0.70
CA TYR A 9 27.09 -36.37 -1.32
C TYR A 9 25.67 -36.54 -0.76
N CYS A 10 25.12 -37.76 -0.75
CA CYS A 10 23.78 -38.03 -0.22
C CYS A 10 23.67 -37.68 1.27
N SER A 11 24.69 -38.01 2.07
CA SER A 11 24.72 -37.69 3.51
C SER A 11 24.77 -36.17 3.73
N SER A 12 25.59 -35.45 2.96
CA SER A 12 25.68 -33.98 3.03
C SER A 12 24.36 -33.31 2.65
N ARG A 13 23.64 -33.85 1.65
CA ARG A 13 22.32 -33.37 1.23
C ARG A 13 21.26 -33.60 2.30
N ILE A 14 21.24 -34.78 2.93
CA ILE A 14 20.31 -35.08 4.05
C ILE A 14 20.57 -34.14 5.25
N VAL A 15 21.83 -33.88 5.58
CA VAL A 15 22.18 -32.94 6.66
C VAL A 15 21.75 -31.52 6.29
N PHE A 16 21.99 -31.09 5.05
CA PHE A 16 21.55 -29.79 4.55
C PHE A 16 20.02 -29.65 4.58
N ASP A 17 19.28 -30.64 4.09
CA ASP A 17 17.81 -30.65 4.09
C ASP A 17 17.26 -30.62 5.52
N ARG A 18 17.90 -31.32 6.48
CA ARG A 18 17.54 -31.24 7.90
C ARG A 18 17.82 -29.87 8.52
N LEU A 19 18.94 -29.22 8.17
CA LEU A 19 19.28 -27.88 8.64
C LEU A 19 18.31 -26.83 8.07
N VAL A 20 17.96 -26.95 6.79
CA VAL A 20 16.92 -26.12 6.15
C VAL A 20 15.58 -26.34 6.85
N GLY A 21 15.15 -27.59 7.03
CA GLY A 21 13.90 -27.92 7.72
C GLY A 21 13.84 -27.44 9.18
N LEU A 22 14.97 -27.51 9.91
CA LEU A 22 15.08 -26.95 11.26
C LEU A 22 14.95 -25.42 11.23
N GLY A 23 15.61 -24.76 10.27
CA GLY A 23 15.50 -23.32 10.07
C GLY A 23 14.07 -22.87 9.76
N GLU A 24 13.38 -23.59 8.87
CA GLU A 24 11.96 -23.36 8.55
C GLU A 24 11.07 -23.55 9.78
N TRP A 25 11.27 -24.63 10.54
CA TRP A 25 10.52 -24.91 11.76
C TRP A 25 10.70 -23.82 12.83
N VAL A 26 11.96 -23.40 13.08
CA VAL A 26 12.25 -22.29 14.00
C VAL A 26 11.61 -20.99 13.49
N GLY A 27 11.72 -20.71 12.19
CA GLY A 27 11.10 -19.55 11.55
C GLY A 27 9.58 -19.53 11.74
N GLN A 28 8.90 -20.67 11.55
CA GLN A 28 7.47 -20.80 11.78
C GLN A 28 7.09 -20.58 13.24
N ARG A 29 7.88 -21.09 14.19
CA ARG A 29 7.64 -20.87 15.64
C ARG A 29 7.81 -19.41 16.03
N ILE A 30 8.82 -18.73 15.49
CA ILE A 30 9.02 -17.29 15.69
C ILE A 30 7.85 -16.50 15.09
N ALA A 31 7.39 -16.86 13.89
CA ALA A 31 6.24 -16.22 13.26
C ALA A 31 4.96 -16.43 14.09
N ALA A 32 4.69 -17.65 14.55
CA ALA A 32 3.56 -17.97 15.41
C ALA A 32 3.61 -17.21 16.74
N ALA A 33 4.79 -17.13 17.39
CA ALA A 33 4.98 -16.36 18.60
C ALA A 33 4.74 -14.85 18.36
N ARG A 34 5.24 -14.29 17.26
CA ARG A 34 4.98 -12.90 16.88
C ARG A 34 3.49 -12.62 16.68
N ILE A 35 2.78 -13.49 15.96
CA ILE A 35 1.33 -13.39 15.75
C ILE A 35 0.60 -13.48 17.09
N PHE A 36 0.98 -14.41 17.95
CA PHE A 36 0.40 -14.56 19.29
C PHE A 36 0.60 -13.30 20.13
N LEU A 37 1.80 -12.71 20.14
CA LEU A 37 2.07 -11.46 20.83
C LEU A 37 1.24 -10.32 20.25
N LEU A 38 1.16 -10.19 18.93
CA LEU A 38 0.34 -9.17 18.28
C LEU A 38 -1.15 -9.35 18.52
N ARG A 39 -1.62 -10.55 18.84
CA ARG A 39 -3.03 -10.78 19.17
C ARG A 39 -3.39 -10.32 20.58
N HIS A 40 -2.48 -10.50 21.54
CA HIS A 40 -2.78 -10.32 22.97
C HIS A 40 -2.13 -9.09 23.60
N MET A 41 -1.11 -8.51 22.97
CA MET A 41 -0.42 -7.33 23.46
C MET A 41 -0.66 -6.12 22.57
N ASP A 42 -0.42 -4.93 23.12
CA ASP A 42 -0.38 -3.72 22.31
C ASP A 42 0.70 -3.84 21.23
N TYR A 43 0.33 -3.64 19.97
CA TYR A 43 1.26 -3.70 18.82
C TYR A 43 2.43 -2.72 18.97
N ARG A 44 2.28 -1.64 19.74
CA ARG A 44 3.34 -0.68 20.03
C ARG A 44 4.48 -1.27 20.86
N THR A 45 4.23 -2.34 21.60
CA THR A 45 5.31 -3.09 22.28
C THR A 45 6.20 -3.79 21.27
N SER A 46 5.62 -4.30 20.17
CA SER A 46 6.38 -4.90 19.07
C SER A 46 7.30 -3.89 18.39
N PHE A 47 6.91 -2.60 18.33
CA PHE A 47 7.74 -1.53 17.81
C PHE A 47 9.01 -1.32 18.64
N ARG A 48 8.91 -1.40 19.97
CA ARG A 48 10.08 -1.29 20.86
C ARG A 48 11.08 -2.43 20.61
N LEU A 49 10.58 -3.67 20.49
CA LEU A 49 11.39 -4.83 20.13
C LEU A 49 12.03 -4.68 18.74
N ALA A 50 11.28 -4.12 17.80
CA ALA A 50 11.73 -3.86 16.44
C ALA A 50 12.87 -2.82 16.40
N HIS A 51 12.80 -1.77 17.21
CA HIS A 51 13.89 -0.80 17.38
C HIS A 51 15.15 -1.45 17.97
N LEU A 52 15.02 -2.34 18.95
CA LEU A 52 16.16 -3.07 19.54
C LEU A 52 16.85 -3.97 18.51
N THR A 53 16.08 -4.72 17.72
CA THR A 53 16.65 -5.57 16.66
C THR A 53 17.32 -4.77 15.55
N ARG A 54 16.82 -3.56 15.25
CA ARG A 54 17.48 -2.64 14.30
C ARG A 54 18.77 -2.05 14.86
N ALA A 55 18.81 -1.73 16.16
CA ALA A 55 20.03 -1.22 16.81
C ALA A 55 21.19 -2.23 16.72
N LEU A 56 20.89 -3.53 16.61
CA LEU A 56 21.87 -4.59 16.41
C LEU A 56 22.39 -4.70 14.95
N GLY A 57 22.03 -3.77 14.06
CA GLY A 57 22.71 -3.57 12.76
C GLY A 57 22.40 -4.61 11.67
N MET A 58 21.44 -5.52 11.87
CA MET A 58 21.10 -6.60 10.94
C MET A 58 20.27 -6.14 9.73
N THR A 59 20.58 -4.99 9.13
CA THR A 59 19.89 -4.50 7.92
C THR A 59 20.65 -4.90 6.66
N GLY A 60 20.03 -5.72 5.81
CA GLY A 60 20.64 -6.18 4.56
C GLY A 60 21.06 -5.04 3.61
N ARG A 61 22.08 -5.29 2.77
CA ARG A 61 22.65 -4.30 1.82
C ARG A 61 21.59 -3.64 0.93
N ARG A 62 20.65 -4.42 0.41
CA ARG A 62 19.54 -3.92 -0.43
C ARG A 62 18.68 -2.89 0.30
N ARG A 63 18.27 -3.16 1.54
CA ARG A 63 17.46 -2.23 2.35
C ARG A 63 18.20 -0.93 2.65
N ARG A 64 19.52 -1.00 2.90
CA ARG A 64 20.36 0.20 3.09
C ARG A 64 20.43 1.06 1.83
N ASN A 65 20.55 0.45 0.65
CA ASN A 65 20.57 1.21 -0.61
C ASN A 65 19.22 1.88 -0.88
N LEU A 66 18.10 1.17 -0.70
CA LEU A 66 16.76 1.75 -0.86
C LEU A 66 16.51 2.90 0.13
N ALA A 67 17.01 2.78 1.36
CA ALA A 67 16.93 3.85 2.36
C ALA A 67 17.70 5.11 1.94
N ARG A 68 18.87 4.97 1.32
CA ARG A 68 19.64 6.10 0.79
C ARG A 68 18.91 6.80 -0.36
N VAL A 69 18.36 6.02 -1.30
CA VAL A 69 17.54 6.57 -2.40
C VAL A 69 16.34 7.34 -1.84
N ALA A 70 15.66 6.76 -0.85
CA ALA A 70 14.52 7.40 -0.19
C ALA A 70 14.89 8.74 0.47
N GLU A 71 16.01 8.79 1.21
CA GLU A 71 16.47 10.03 1.85
C GLU A 71 16.83 11.09 0.81
N GLU A 72 17.59 10.74 -0.23
CA GLU A 72 17.99 11.70 -1.27
C GLU A 72 16.79 12.24 -2.06
N ASN A 73 15.82 11.38 -2.38
CA ASN A 73 14.59 11.81 -3.02
C ASN A 73 13.80 12.80 -2.16
N LYS A 74 13.66 12.50 -0.87
CA LYS A 74 13.01 13.40 0.09
C LYS A 74 13.76 14.71 0.23
N ARG A 75 15.09 14.67 0.35
CA ARG A 75 15.95 15.86 0.42
C ARG A 75 15.81 16.70 -0.85
N CYS A 76 15.76 16.08 -2.03
CA CYS A 76 15.60 16.78 -3.30
C CYS A 76 14.25 17.49 -3.42
N LEU A 77 13.15 16.85 -2.98
CA LEU A 77 11.81 17.41 -3.13
C LEU A 77 11.37 18.33 -1.99
N LEU A 78 11.79 18.04 -0.76
CA LEU A 78 11.37 18.76 0.45
C LEU A 78 12.47 19.67 1.02
N GLY A 79 13.68 19.60 0.49
CA GLY A 79 14.84 20.36 0.96
C GLY A 79 15.60 19.69 2.11
N PRO A 80 16.78 20.23 2.46
CA PRO A 80 17.64 19.69 3.52
C PRO A 80 17.08 19.89 4.94
N GLU A 81 16.23 20.90 5.14
CA GLU A 81 15.63 21.24 6.44
C GLU A 81 14.55 20.25 6.88
N ALA A 82 14.01 19.46 5.95
CA ALA A 82 13.00 18.47 6.27
C ALA A 82 13.60 17.36 7.15
N PRO A 83 12.88 16.82 8.15
CA PRO A 83 13.38 15.76 9.03
C PRO A 83 13.88 14.54 8.24
N PRO A 84 14.90 13.82 8.73
CA PRO A 84 15.41 12.64 8.05
C PRO A 84 14.36 11.53 7.98
N LEU A 85 14.26 10.86 6.84
CA LEU A 85 13.50 9.63 6.69
C LEU A 85 14.28 8.47 7.31
N ASN A 86 13.77 7.96 8.42
CA ASN A 86 14.22 6.66 8.89
C ASN A 86 13.57 5.56 8.03
N ALA A 87 13.97 5.40 6.76
CA ALA A 87 13.32 4.48 5.83
C ALA A 87 13.30 3.03 6.33
N GLY A 88 14.36 2.58 7.03
CA GLY A 88 14.38 1.28 7.68
C GLY A 88 13.29 1.11 8.74
N TRP A 89 13.01 2.16 9.53
CA TRP A 89 11.87 2.20 10.44
C TRP A 89 10.54 2.16 9.71
N ILE A 90 10.39 2.96 8.65
CA ILE A 90 9.13 3.07 7.89
C ILE A 90 8.71 1.70 7.36
N PHE A 91 9.63 0.97 6.72
CA PHE A 91 9.37 -0.39 6.23
C PHE A 91 9.02 -1.36 7.35
N GLN A 92 9.77 -1.35 8.46
CA GLN A 92 9.54 -2.26 9.58
C GLN A 92 8.21 -1.99 10.29
N ARG A 93 7.86 -0.70 10.48
CA ARG A 93 6.59 -0.28 11.05
C ARG A 93 5.43 -0.74 10.17
N ARG A 94 5.53 -0.56 8.85
CA ARG A 94 4.55 -1.09 7.88
C ARG A 94 4.37 -2.60 8.05
N GLU A 95 5.46 -3.38 7.96
CA GLU A 95 5.40 -4.86 8.08
C GLU A 95 4.70 -5.30 9.38
N LEU A 96 5.01 -4.64 10.50
CA LEU A 96 4.40 -4.97 11.79
C LEU A 96 2.92 -4.58 11.87
N LEU A 97 2.55 -3.42 11.31
CA LEU A 97 1.16 -2.98 11.24
C LEU A 97 0.33 -3.91 10.34
N ASP A 98 0.87 -4.31 9.20
CA ASP A 98 0.24 -5.26 8.28
C ASP A 98 0.01 -6.61 8.96
N LEU A 99 1.05 -7.14 9.62
CA LEU A 99 0.96 -8.39 10.37
C LEU A 99 -0.04 -8.29 11.54
N ALA A 100 -0.06 -7.17 12.25
CA ALA A 100 -0.93 -6.94 13.39
C ALA A 100 -2.41 -6.86 12.96
N ALA A 101 -2.72 -6.22 11.84
CA ALA A 101 -4.10 -6.10 11.35
C ALA A 101 -4.62 -7.40 10.71
N THR A 102 -3.76 -8.12 9.99
CA THR A 102 -4.18 -9.31 9.22
C THR A 102 -4.13 -10.59 10.07
N TYR A 103 -2.94 -11.08 10.42
CA TYR A 103 -2.77 -12.35 11.13
C TYR A 103 -2.93 -12.19 12.65
N GLY A 104 -2.39 -11.10 13.19
CA GLY A 104 -2.47 -10.77 14.61
C GLY A 104 -3.90 -10.51 15.06
N GLN A 105 -4.71 -9.87 14.20
CA GLN A 105 -6.04 -9.36 14.54
C GLN A 105 -5.99 -8.52 15.83
N ASN A 106 -4.99 -7.65 15.93
CA ASN A 106 -4.70 -6.87 17.14
C ASN A 106 -5.91 -5.98 17.51
N PRO A 107 -6.54 -6.16 18.69
CA PRO A 107 -7.77 -5.44 19.02
C PRO A 107 -7.62 -3.93 19.02
N ARG A 108 -6.48 -3.40 19.48
CA ARG A 108 -6.20 -1.96 19.54
C ARG A 108 -6.06 -1.36 18.14
N LEU A 109 -5.26 -1.99 17.28
CA LEU A 109 -5.09 -1.53 15.90
C LEU A 109 -6.41 -1.62 15.13
N LEU A 110 -7.17 -2.69 15.30
CA LEU A 110 -8.50 -2.83 14.68
C LEU A 110 -9.48 -1.76 15.17
N ALA A 111 -9.42 -1.36 16.44
CA ALA A 111 -10.21 -0.23 16.95
C ALA A 111 -9.78 1.11 16.30
N GLU A 112 -8.48 1.37 16.16
CA GLU A 112 -7.95 2.55 15.47
C GLU A 112 -8.36 2.56 13.97
N LEU A 113 -8.34 1.40 13.29
CA LEU A 113 -8.83 1.26 11.91
C LEU A 113 -10.33 1.54 11.79
N ARG A 114 -11.15 1.02 12.70
CA ARG A 114 -12.60 1.33 12.74
C ARG A 114 -12.86 2.81 13.01
N GLN A 115 -12.06 3.46 13.84
CA GLN A 115 -12.16 4.90 14.06
C GLN A 115 -11.80 5.69 12.79
N CYS A 116 -10.79 5.26 12.04
CA CYS A 116 -10.44 5.85 10.75
C CYS A 116 -11.57 5.64 9.72
N ALA A 117 -12.12 4.42 9.64
CA ALA A 117 -13.27 4.11 8.78
C ALA A 117 -14.49 4.95 9.14
N GLY A 118 -14.83 5.10 10.42
CA GLY A 118 -15.95 5.94 10.84
C GLY A 118 -15.76 7.43 10.49
N GLN A 119 -14.52 7.93 10.44
CA GLN A 119 -14.26 9.29 9.95
C GLN A 119 -14.44 9.40 8.43
N LEU A 120 -13.94 8.42 7.67
CA LEU A 120 -14.11 8.37 6.22
C LEU A 120 -15.60 8.20 5.83
N ASP A 121 -16.34 7.36 6.56
CA ASP A 121 -17.75 7.06 6.30
C ASP A 121 -18.65 8.29 6.44
N ARG A 122 -18.33 9.19 7.37
CA ARG A 122 -19.04 10.49 7.52
C ARG A 122 -18.94 11.37 6.28
N VAL A 123 -17.95 11.15 5.42
CA VAL A 123 -17.80 11.84 4.13
C VAL A 123 -18.41 11.00 3.00
N VAL A 124 -18.17 9.70 3.00
CA VAL A 124 -18.54 8.80 1.90
C VAL A 124 -20.05 8.52 1.86
N LYS A 125 -20.65 8.20 3.01
CA LYS A 125 -22.07 7.83 3.09
C LYS A 125 -23.00 8.94 2.57
N PRO A 126 -22.85 10.22 2.98
CA PRO A 126 -23.69 11.29 2.44
C PRO A 126 -23.58 11.48 0.92
N LEU A 127 -22.42 11.19 0.32
CA LEU A 127 -22.24 11.28 -1.13
C LEU A 127 -23.06 10.22 -1.87
N HIS A 128 -23.03 8.98 -1.36
CA HIS A 128 -23.86 7.90 -1.90
C HIS A 128 -25.35 8.16 -1.69
N GLU A 129 -25.75 8.64 -0.51
CA GLU A 129 -27.15 9.03 -0.23
C GLU A 129 -27.64 10.17 -1.14
N ALA A 130 -26.75 11.05 -1.56
CA ALA A 130 -27.03 12.10 -2.55
C ALA A 130 -27.01 11.59 -4.01
N GLY A 131 -26.88 10.28 -4.24
CA GLY A 131 -26.85 9.68 -5.59
C GLY A 131 -25.58 9.98 -6.37
N SER A 132 -24.48 10.36 -5.70
CA SER A 132 -23.18 10.57 -6.36
C SER A 132 -22.33 9.30 -6.27
N PRO A 133 -21.89 8.71 -7.41
CA PRO A 133 -20.93 7.61 -7.36
C PRO A 133 -19.64 8.06 -6.67
N VAL A 134 -19.03 7.20 -5.87
CA VAL A 134 -17.83 7.52 -5.09
C VAL A 134 -16.64 6.68 -5.53
N ILE A 135 -15.51 7.35 -5.76
CA ILE A 135 -14.20 6.70 -5.89
C ILE A 135 -13.36 7.07 -4.66
N LEU A 136 -12.85 6.06 -3.98
CA LEU A 136 -11.90 6.19 -2.89
C LEU A 136 -10.49 6.29 -3.46
N ALA A 137 -9.74 7.31 -3.05
CA ALA A 137 -8.39 7.59 -3.56
C ALA A 137 -7.36 7.60 -2.41
N PRO A 138 -7.04 6.42 -1.83
CA PRO A 138 -5.98 6.33 -0.83
C PRO A 138 -4.63 6.69 -1.43
N LEU A 139 -3.78 7.37 -0.66
CA LEU A 139 -2.35 7.51 -0.99
C LEU A 139 -1.54 6.37 -0.36
N HIS A 140 -0.40 6.03 -0.94
CA HIS A 140 0.52 5.01 -0.44
C HIS A 140 1.24 5.48 0.83
N MET A 141 0.49 5.61 1.93
CA MET A 141 1.01 6.04 3.23
C MET A 141 0.71 5.04 4.33
N VAL A 142 1.69 4.80 5.20
CA VAL A 142 1.71 3.79 6.27
C VAL A 142 1.58 2.36 5.76
N SER A 143 0.47 2.02 5.10
CA SER A 143 0.22 0.73 4.47
C SER A 143 -0.96 0.77 3.51
N ASP A 144 -0.75 0.19 2.32
CA ASP A 144 -1.78 0.00 1.28
C ASP A 144 -2.84 -1.01 1.74
N ILE A 145 -2.44 -2.03 2.52
CA ILE A 145 -3.37 -3.01 3.10
C ILE A 145 -4.29 -2.29 4.07
N LEU A 146 -3.75 -1.54 5.02
CA LEU A 146 -4.56 -0.83 6.03
C LEU A 146 -5.49 0.20 5.40
N ALA A 147 -5.04 0.91 4.35
CA ALA A 147 -5.90 1.80 3.59
C ALA A 147 -7.07 1.03 2.95
N GLY A 148 -6.78 -0.11 2.31
CA GLY A 148 -7.80 -1.03 1.80
C GLY A 148 -8.81 -1.47 2.86
N ILE A 149 -8.32 -1.85 4.06
CA ILE A 149 -9.17 -2.22 5.19
C ILE A 149 -10.11 -1.07 5.54
N VAL A 150 -9.60 0.15 5.70
CA VAL A 150 -10.41 1.32 6.05
C VAL A 150 -11.47 1.60 4.98
N GLY A 151 -11.10 1.62 3.70
CA GLY A 151 -12.04 1.92 2.62
C GLY A 151 -13.06 0.80 2.32
N SER A 152 -12.84 -0.40 2.82
CA SER A 152 -13.83 -1.49 2.76
C SER A 152 -14.90 -1.41 3.87
N MET A 153 -14.58 -0.73 4.97
CA MET A 153 -15.45 -0.58 6.15
C MET A 153 -16.40 0.61 6.04
N VAL A 154 -16.36 1.35 4.94
CA VAL A 154 -17.24 2.50 4.68
C VAL A 154 -18.34 2.13 3.70
N TRP A 155 -19.48 2.81 3.80
CA TRP A 155 -20.66 2.60 2.95
C TRP A 155 -20.26 2.52 1.47
N PRO A 156 -20.74 1.52 0.71
CA PRO A 156 -21.75 0.51 1.08
C PRO A 156 -21.18 -0.78 1.72
N TYR A 157 -20.03 -0.69 2.40
CA TYR A 157 -19.32 -1.80 3.06
C TYR A 157 -18.80 -2.86 2.07
N GLN A 158 -18.53 -2.42 0.85
CA GLN A 158 -18.01 -3.21 -0.24
C GLN A 158 -17.10 -2.35 -1.11
N ALA A 159 -15.87 -2.83 -1.38
CA ALA A 159 -14.92 -2.10 -2.20
C ALA A 159 -14.16 -3.01 -3.16
N THR A 160 -13.76 -2.45 -4.31
CA THR A 160 -12.77 -3.07 -5.22
C THR A 160 -11.55 -2.18 -5.32
N VAL A 161 -10.37 -2.71 -5.01
CA VAL A 161 -9.09 -2.05 -5.28
C VAL A 161 -8.64 -2.39 -6.69
N VAL A 162 -8.37 -1.36 -7.48
CA VAL A 162 -7.80 -1.50 -8.81
C VAL A 162 -6.27 -1.43 -8.69
N VAL A 163 -5.58 -2.48 -9.11
CA VAL A 163 -4.13 -2.64 -9.00
C VAL A 163 -3.48 -2.89 -10.37
N SER A 164 -2.20 -2.57 -10.52
CA SER A 164 -1.40 -3.02 -11.67
C SER A 164 -0.92 -4.47 -11.46
N ALA A 165 -0.74 -5.25 -12.54
CA ALA A 165 -0.42 -6.69 -12.41
C ALA A 165 0.89 -7.02 -11.67
N SER A 166 1.85 -6.10 -11.66
CA SER A 166 3.08 -6.30 -10.88
C SER A 166 2.84 -6.22 -9.36
N ALA A 167 1.78 -5.52 -8.92
CA ALA A 167 1.41 -5.47 -7.51
C ALA A 167 0.70 -6.74 -7.06
N GLU A 168 -0.07 -7.42 -7.93
CA GLU A 168 -0.89 -8.60 -7.63
C GLU A 168 -0.08 -9.75 -7.00
N VAL A 169 1.10 -10.05 -7.55
CA VAL A 169 1.93 -11.19 -7.14
C VAL A 169 2.51 -11.04 -5.72
N TYR A 170 2.80 -9.81 -5.27
CA TYR A 170 3.60 -9.59 -4.06
C TYR A 170 2.80 -9.60 -2.74
N GLN A 171 1.46 -9.53 -2.77
CA GLN A 171 0.66 -9.37 -1.53
C GLN A 171 -0.71 -10.10 -1.57
N ALA A 172 -0.96 -11.00 -2.53
CA ALA A 172 -2.28 -11.62 -2.71
C ALA A 172 -2.78 -12.36 -1.45
N ARG A 173 -1.90 -13.08 -0.76
CA ARG A 173 -2.25 -13.87 0.43
C ARG A 173 -2.59 -13.00 1.63
N ASP A 174 -1.81 -11.95 1.89
CA ASP A 174 -2.05 -11.03 3.02
C ASP A 174 -3.32 -10.18 2.80
N ARG A 175 -3.64 -9.88 1.54
CA ARG A 175 -4.87 -9.18 1.14
C ARG A 175 -6.13 -10.03 1.29
N ALA A 176 -6.08 -11.31 0.94
CA ALA A 176 -7.21 -12.23 1.09
C ALA A 176 -7.53 -12.55 2.56
N MET A 177 -6.53 -12.50 3.44
CA MET A 177 -6.64 -12.87 4.85
C MET A 177 -7.16 -11.74 5.76
N GLY A 178 -7.40 -10.54 5.23
CA GLY A 178 -7.90 -9.40 6.01
C GLY A 178 -9.33 -9.58 6.56
N GLY A 179 -10.09 -10.59 6.12
CA GLY A 179 -11.46 -10.85 6.58
C GLY A 179 -12.46 -9.79 6.12
N ILE A 180 -12.23 -9.23 4.94
CA ILE A 180 -12.83 -7.97 4.48
C ILE A 180 -13.38 -8.13 3.06
N ASN A 181 -14.52 -7.50 2.77
CA ASN A 181 -15.17 -7.44 1.45
C ASN A 181 -14.40 -6.54 0.46
N LEU A 182 -13.16 -6.92 0.15
CA LEU A 182 -12.26 -6.19 -0.72
C LEU A 182 -11.83 -7.06 -1.90
N ASN A 183 -12.38 -6.76 -3.07
CA ASN A 183 -11.97 -7.42 -4.31
C ASN A 183 -10.74 -6.69 -4.88
N TYR A 184 -9.87 -7.42 -5.57
CA TYR A 184 -8.72 -6.84 -6.26
C TYR A 184 -8.85 -7.11 -7.75
N CYS A 185 -8.71 -6.06 -8.56
CA CYS A 185 -8.75 -6.16 -10.01
C CYS A 185 -7.42 -5.68 -10.60
N SER A 186 -6.72 -6.58 -11.31
CA SER A 186 -5.42 -6.33 -11.93
C SER A 186 -5.58 -5.85 -13.36
N ILE A 187 -5.12 -4.65 -13.75
CA ILE A 187 -5.38 -4.14 -15.12
C ILE A 187 -4.46 -4.79 -16.20
N HIS A 188 -3.46 -5.58 -15.82
CA HIS A 188 -2.45 -6.11 -16.78
C HIS A 188 -2.32 -7.63 -16.78
N GLY A 189 -3.38 -8.37 -16.46
CA GLY A 189 -3.45 -9.80 -16.73
C GLY A 189 -4.16 -10.05 -18.05
N ASP A 190 -3.58 -10.88 -18.93
CA ASP A 190 -4.19 -11.37 -20.16
C ASP A 190 -5.33 -12.39 -19.88
N ASN A 191 -6.23 -12.06 -18.95
CA ASN A 191 -7.32 -12.90 -18.54
C ASN A 191 -8.66 -12.19 -18.79
N PRO A 192 -9.52 -12.70 -19.71
CA PRO A 192 -10.84 -12.13 -19.98
C PRO A 192 -11.73 -11.96 -18.74
N ALA A 193 -11.54 -12.80 -17.71
CA ALA A 193 -12.27 -12.71 -16.44
C ALA A 193 -11.98 -11.39 -15.69
N ILE A 194 -10.76 -10.85 -15.82
CA ILE A 194 -10.33 -9.62 -15.15
C ILE A 194 -11.07 -8.39 -15.71
N ALA A 195 -11.23 -8.31 -17.03
CA ALA A 195 -12.00 -7.24 -17.67
C ALA A 195 -13.50 -7.32 -17.27
N GLY A 196 -14.02 -8.54 -17.11
CA GLY A 196 -15.36 -8.79 -16.56
C GLY A 196 -15.53 -8.26 -15.14
N HIS A 197 -14.60 -8.57 -14.23
CA HIS A 197 -14.65 -8.09 -12.84
C HIS A 197 -14.51 -6.57 -12.69
N LEU A 198 -13.71 -5.92 -13.55
CA LEU A 198 -13.62 -4.45 -13.56
C LEU A 198 -14.94 -3.83 -14.03
N THR A 199 -15.53 -4.38 -15.09
CA THR A 199 -16.80 -3.89 -15.66
C THR A 199 -17.93 -4.05 -14.65
N GLU A 200 -18.02 -5.21 -14.01
CA GLU A 200 -18.97 -5.47 -12.91
C GLU A 200 -18.78 -4.45 -11.77
N ALA A 201 -17.53 -4.27 -11.29
CA ALA A 201 -17.26 -3.32 -10.22
C ALA A 201 -17.62 -1.86 -10.59
N ILE A 202 -17.45 -1.49 -11.87
CA ILE A 202 -17.87 -0.18 -12.40
C ILE A 202 -19.39 -0.05 -12.39
N MET A 203 -20.13 -1.07 -12.84
CA MET A 203 -21.59 -1.07 -12.84
C MET A 203 -22.13 -0.98 -11.41
N GLU A 204 -21.61 -1.80 -10.49
CA GLU A 204 -22.03 -1.77 -9.08
C GLU A 204 -21.71 -0.43 -8.40
N ALA A 205 -20.62 0.23 -8.80
CA ALA A 205 -20.29 1.56 -8.31
C ALA A 205 -21.23 2.64 -8.86
N ALA A 206 -21.67 2.52 -10.11
CA ALA A 206 -22.69 3.40 -10.69
C ALA A 206 -24.05 3.25 -9.99
N GLU A 207 -24.34 2.05 -9.46
CA GLU A 207 -25.56 1.74 -8.70
C GLU A 207 -25.43 2.01 -7.19
N HIS A 208 -24.34 2.64 -6.73
CA HIS A 208 -24.06 2.90 -5.30
C HIS A 208 -23.95 1.64 -4.42
N ARG A 209 -23.71 0.48 -5.03
CA ARG A 209 -23.55 -0.83 -4.34
C ARG A 209 -22.11 -1.17 -4.03
N ARG A 210 -21.14 -0.42 -4.58
CA ARG A 210 -19.71 -0.66 -4.34
C ARG A 210 -18.87 0.62 -4.41
N ASN A 211 -17.82 0.67 -3.59
CA ASN A 211 -16.74 1.66 -3.76
C ASN A 211 -15.66 1.15 -4.72
N ILE A 212 -15.19 2.01 -5.61
CA ILE A 212 -13.94 1.75 -6.36
C ILE A 212 -12.80 2.44 -5.64
N MET A 213 -11.69 1.74 -5.46
CA MET A 213 -10.49 2.25 -4.81
C MET A 213 -9.31 2.26 -5.79
N ILE A 214 -8.74 3.44 -6.02
CA ILE A 214 -7.60 3.63 -6.93
C ILE A 214 -6.55 4.47 -6.23
N PHE A 215 -5.32 3.96 -6.13
CA PHE A 215 -4.21 4.71 -5.58
C PHE A 215 -3.65 5.69 -6.63
N PRO A 216 -3.79 7.01 -6.46
CA PRO A 216 -3.52 7.99 -7.51
C PRO A 216 -2.04 8.42 -7.55
N ASP A 217 -1.28 8.14 -6.49
CA ASP A 217 0.11 8.55 -6.28
C ASP A 217 1.13 7.47 -6.67
N ILE A 218 0.71 6.41 -7.36
CA ILE A 218 1.63 5.39 -7.85
C ILE A 218 2.69 6.03 -8.76
N THR A 219 3.97 5.74 -8.52
CA THR A 219 5.05 6.27 -9.35
C THR A 219 5.13 5.47 -10.65
N PRO A 220 5.42 6.13 -11.79
CA PRO A 220 5.66 5.48 -13.07
C PRO A 220 6.57 4.25 -13.05
N ASP A 221 7.56 4.19 -12.15
CA ASP A 221 8.47 3.04 -11.98
C ASP A 221 7.72 1.72 -11.74
N TYR A 222 6.52 1.76 -11.12
CA TYR A 222 5.66 0.59 -10.86
C TYR A 222 4.74 0.21 -12.03
N THR A 223 4.67 1.06 -13.05
CA THR A 223 3.86 0.84 -14.27
C THR A 223 4.73 0.57 -15.49
N ALA A 224 6.05 0.79 -15.41
CA ALA A 224 6.98 0.66 -16.53
C ALA A 224 7.17 -0.79 -17.03
N SER A 225 6.91 -1.80 -16.18
CA SER A 225 6.96 -3.21 -16.54
C SER A 225 5.72 -3.71 -17.29
N ALA A 226 4.61 -2.97 -17.22
CA ALA A 226 3.43 -3.25 -18.03
C ALA A 226 3.70 -2.72 -19.45
N ARG A 227 4.16 -3.62 -20.32
CA ARG A 227 4.33 -3.35 -21.75
C ARG A 227 3.02 -2.77 -22.28
N GLU A 228 3.15 -1.68 -23.04
CA GLU A 228 2.08 -1.01 -23.78
C GLU A 228 1.03 -0.27 -22.94
N ASN A 229 1.39 0.91 -22.40
CA ASN A 229 0.56 2.11 -22.56
C ASN A 229 1.27 3.37 -22.06
N VAL A 230 2.09 3.95 -22.94
CA VAL A 230 2.55 5.36 -22.87
C VAL A 230 1.36 6.33 -22.74
N SER A 231 0.15 5.90 -23.15
CA SER A 231 -1.12 6.65 -23.17
C SER A 231 -1.74 6.97 -21.79
N ALA A 232 -1.33 6.34 -20.69
CA ALA A 232 -2.04 6.49 -19.41
C ALA A 232 -1.48 7.58 -18.48
N LYS A 233 -0.57 8.44 -18.92
CA LYS A 233 0.01 9.51 -18.10
C LYS A 233 -0.63 10.88 -18.34
N MET A 234 -0.69 11.70 -17.30
CA MET A 234 -1.14 13.07 -17.34
C MET A 234 0.02 13.99 -16.94
N ALA A 235 0.40 14.89 -17.84
CA ALA A 235 1.33 15.97 -17.54
C ALA A 235 0.74 16.92 -16.49
N CYS A 236 1.55 17.26 -15.49
CA CYS A 236 1.22 18.16 -14.40
C CYS A 236 2.48 18.81 -13.82
N ARG A 237 2.33 19.56 -12.72
CA ARG A 237 3.45 20.06 -11.92
C ARG A 237 3.35 19.47 -10.51
N LEU A 238 4.48 18.99 -10.00
CA LEU A 238 4.68 18.54 -8.62
C LEU A 238 6.01 19.11 -8.13
N PHE A 239 6.02 19.68 -6.93
CA PHE A 239 7.18 20.34 -6.34
C PHE A 239 7.78 21.37 -7.31
N GLU A 240 6.91 22.15 -7.96
CA GLU A 240 7.25 23.17 -8.96
C GLU A 240 8.01 22.65 -10.19
N ARG A 241 8.02 21.34 -10.42
CA ARG A 241 8.70 20.68 -11.54
C ARG A 241 7.70 19.99 -12.47
N PRO A 242 7.97 19.93 -13.79
CA PRO A 242 7.19 19.11 -14.70
C PRO A 242 7.17 17.65 -14.26
N ALA A 243 5.99 17.05 -14.17
CA ALA A 243 5.80 15.69 -13.66
C ALA A 243 4.66 14.96 -14.38
N HIS A 244 4.67 13.63 -14.27
CA HIS A 244 3.66 12.76 -14.87
C HIS A 244 2.98 11.88 -13.82
N LEU A 245 1.66 12.03 -13.70
CA LEU A 245 0.82 11.19 -12.85
C LEU A 245 -0.01 10.22 -13.68
N HIS A 246 -0.40 9.10 -13.10
CA HIS A 246 -1.30 8.16 -13.77
C HIS A 246 -2.71 8.77 -13.92
N SER A 247 -3.28 8.66 -15.12
CA SER A 247 -4.57 9.28 -15.49
C SER A 247 -5.77 8.34 -15.35
N GLY A 248 -5.56 7.08 -14.93
CA GLY A 248 -6.63 6.07 -14.81
C GLY A 248 -7.77 6.51 -13.89
N ILE A 249 -7.46 7.11 -12.73
CA ILE A 249 -8.47 7.63 -11.81
C ILE A 249 -9.29 8.77 -12.42
N ILE A 250 -8.69 9.62 -13.26
CA ILE A 250 -9.39 10.71 -13.95
C ILE A 250 -10.36 10.15 -14.97
N ARG A 251 -9.95 9.14 -15.73
CA ARG A 251 -10.82 8.45 -16.71
C ARG A 251 -12.00 7.78 -16.01
N ALA A 252 -11.73 7.01 -14.95
CA ALA A 252 -12.76 6.34 -14.16
C ALA A 252 -13.74 7.34 -13.52
N ALA A 253 -13.23 8.40 -12.87
CA ALA A 253 -14.07 9.41 -12.24
C ALA A 253 -14.97 10.13 -13.24
N ARG A 254 -14.45 10.48 -14.43
CA ARG A 254 -15.24 11.14 -15.48
C ARG A 254 -16.33 10.23 -16.06
N MET A 255 -16.01 8.96 -16.28
CA MET A 255 -16.97 7.98 -16.79
C MET A 255 -18.15 7.79 -15.83
N LEU A 256 -17.89 7.77 -14.52
CA LEU A 256 -18.91 7.63 -13.48
C LEU A 256 -19.53 8.95 -13.03
N SER A 257 -19.05 10.10 -13.53
CA SER A 257 -19.35 11.41 -12.94
C SER A 257 -19.16 11.44 -11.41
N ALA A 258 -18.15 10.73 -10.93
CA ALA A 258 -17.97 10.42 -9.52
C ALA A 258 -17.42 11.61 -8.71
N GLN A 259 -17.68 11.55 -7.40
CA GLN A 259 -16.94 12.30 -6.39
C GLN A 259 -15.74 11.45 -5.94
N VAL A 260 -14.56 12.06 -5.94
CA VAL A 260 -13.32 11.39 -5.55
C VAL A 260 -12.93 11.83 -4.14
N VAL A 261 -12.86 10.86 -3.21
CA VAL A 261 -12.49 11.12 -1.81
C VAL A 261 -11.05 10.68 -1.61
N PHE A 262 -10.13 11.65 -1.54
CA PHE A 262 -8.74 11.39 -1.22
C PHE A 262 -8.56 11.24 0.29
N TYR A 263 -7.80 10.23 0.68
CA TYR A 263 -7.41 10.04 2.06
C TYR A 263 -6.04 9.38 2.16
N TYR A 264 -5.47 9.43 3.34
CA TYR A 264 -4.30 8.64 3.67
C TYR A 264 -4.25 8.35 5.15
N LEU A 265 -3.57 7.27 5.51
CA LEU A 265 -3.25 6.95 6.88
C LEU A 265 -1.90 7.58 7.24
N TYR A 266 -1.80 8.06 8.46
CA TYR A 266 -0.56 8.57 9.03
C TYR A 266 -0.42 8.06 10.46
N TYR A 267 0.80 8.03 10.96
CA TYR A 267 1.07 7.48 12.29
C TYR A 267 1.61 8.55 13.22
N ASP A 268 0.84 8.87 14.25
CA ASP A 268 1.22 9.80 15.29
C ASP A 268 0.72 9.28 16.64
N GLY A 269 1.58 8.52 17.31
CA GLY A 269 1.24 7.85 18.57
C GLY A 269 0.08 6.85 18.45
N GLY A 270 -0.28 6.43 17.24
CA GLY A 270 -1.45 5.64 16.88
C GLY A 270 -1.80 5.87 15.42
N LEU A 271 -2.60 4.97 14.84
CA LEU A 271 -3.06 5.13 13.46
C LEU A 271 -4.14 6.22 13.38
N LYS A 272 -3.96 7.16 12.46
CA LYS A 272 -4.88 8.25 12.17
C LYS A 272 -5.15 8.33 10.68
N ILE A 273 -6.23 9.02 10.31
CA ILE A 273 -6.61 9.28 8.92
C ILE A 273 -6.65 10.78 8.68
N TYR A 274 -6.22 11.18 7.49
CA TYR A 274 -6.44 12.51 6.97
C TYR A 274 -7.36 12.40 5.74
N LEU A 275 -8.33 13.31 5.65
CA LEU A 275 -9.33 13.36 4.59
C LEU A 275 -9.23 14.70 3.86
N GLU A 276 -9.20 14.67 2.54
CA GLU A 276 -9.46 15.85 1.74
C GLU A 276 -10.95 16.01 1.48
N GLN A 277 -11.37 17.24 1.15
CA GLN A 277 -12.72 17.47 0.66
C GLN A 277 -12.96 16.66 -0.64
N PRO A 278 -14.17 16.10 -0.83
CA PRO A 278 -14.52 15.39 -2.06
C PRO A 278 -14.25 16.26 -3.29
N VAL A 279 -13.61 15.67 -4.29
CA VAL A 279 -13.23 16.34 -5.53
C VAL A 279 -14.09 15.82 -6.66
N ALA A 280 -14.84 16.71 -7.31
CA ALA A 280 -15.59 16.36 -8.50
C ALA A 280 -14.66 15.92 -9.65
N ALA A 281 -15.08 14.95 -10.46
CA ALA A 281 -14.30 14.42 -11.57
C ALA A 281 -13.69 15.49 -12.51
N ARG A 282 -14.42 16.60 -12.74
CA ARG A 282 -13.97 17.72 -13.59
C ARG A 282 -12.78 18.49 -13.01
N ASP A 283 -12.64 18.52 -11.69
CA ASP A 283 -11.60 19.26 -10.98
C ASP A 283 -10.36 18.42 -10.68
N LEU A 284 -10.43 17.09 -10.92
CA LEU A 284 -9.42 16.12 -10.50
C LEU A 284 -8.04 16.41 -11.11
N LYS A 285 -7.99 16.73 -12.40
CA LYS A 285 -6.74 17.07 -13.11
C LYS A 285 -5.97 18.21 -12.43
N ARG A 286 -6.68 19.19 -11.87
CA ARG A 286 -6.10 20.35 -11.20
C ARG A 286 -5.77 20.07 -9.73
N ARG A 287 -6.67 19.38 -9.02
CA ARG A 287 -6.58 19.20 -7.56
C ARG A 287 -5.67 18.05 -7.15
N MET A 288 -5.65 16.95 -7.90
CA MET A 288 -4.93 15.73 -7.54
C MET A 288 -3.42 15.95 -7.32
N PRO A 289 -2.68 16.66 -8.20
CA PRO A 289 -1.25 16.91 -7.96
C PRO A 289 -1.01 17.66 -6.64
N LEU A 290 -1.82 18.68 -6.35
CA LEU A 290 -1.72 19.50 -5.14
C LEU A 290 -1.97 18.67 -3.88
N ILE A 291 -2.94 17.76 -3.92
CA ILE A 291 -3.28 16.87 -2.80
C ILE A 291 -2.12 15.90 -2.51
N ILE A 292 -1.57 15.27 -3.55
CA ILE A 292 -0.44 14.34 -3.42
C ILE A 292 0.78 15.06 -2.84
N GLU A 293 1.12 16.23 -3.41
CA GLU A 293 2.24 17.04 -2.91
C GLU A 293 2.02 17.47 -1.44
N ALA A 294 0.82 17.96 -1.10
CA ALA A 294 0.50 18.37 0.26
C ALA A 294 0.60 17.21 1.26
N ALA A 295 0.18 16.00 0.88
CA ALA A 295 0.33 14.81 1.73
C ALA A 295 1.80 14.47 1.98
N MET A 296 2.62 14.46 0.91
CA MET A 296 4.05 14.21 1.01
C MET A 296 4.78 15.27 1.87
N ARG A 297 4.37 16.54 1.79
CA ARG A 297 4.92 17.61 2.64
C ARG A 297 4.48 17.49 4.09
N ARG A 298 3.22 17.12 4.34
CA ARG A 298 2.64 17.09 5.69
C ARG A 298 3.11 15.88 6.50
N HIS A 299 3.21 14.71 5.86
CA HIS A 299 3.59 13.46 6.53
C HIS A 299 4.65 12.70 5.71
N PRO A 300 5.84 13.30 5.50
CA PRO A 300 6.87 12.70 4.64
C PRO A 300 7.32 11.32 5.13
N ALA A 301 7.39 11.11 6.44
CA ALA A 301 7.80 9.84 7.03
C ALA A 301 6.77 8.71 6.87
N ASP A 302 5.58 9.00 6.35
CA ASP A 302 4.52 8.02 6.18
C ASP A 302 4.32 7.63 4.71
N TRP A 303 4.76 8.43 3.75
CA TRP A 303 4.71 8.07 2.32
C TRP A 303 5.70 6.95 1.98
N LEU A 304 5.23 5.93 1.27
CA LEU A 304 5.94 4.64 1.12
C LEU A 304 6.75 4.51 -0.16
N LEU A 305 6.63 5.44 -1.11
CA LEU A 305 7.21 5.31 -2.45
C LEU A 305 8.50 6.10 -2.64
N TRP A 306 9.11 6.60 -1.56
CA TRP A 306 10.36 7.37 -1.61
C TRP A 306 11.51 6.64 -2.31
N HIS A 307 11.51 5.30 -2.34
CA HIS A 307 12.56 4.51 -2.97
C HIS A 307 12.42 4.37 -4.50
N GLY A 308 11.42 4.98 -5.12
CA GLY A 308 11.32 5.05 -6.59
C GLY A 308 12.49 5.81 -7.20
N HIS A 309 12.99 5.37 -8.35
CA HIS A 309 14.17 5.95 -8.98
C HIS A 309 13.86 7.26 -9.70
N SER A 310 12.72 7.33 -10.38
CA SER A 310 12.32 8.51 -11.15
C SER A 310 11.21 9.29 -10.44
N LEU A 311 10.57 8.67 -9.44
CA LEU A 311 9.32 9.14 -8.85
C LEU A 311 8.34 9.54 -9.97
N TYR A 312 8.00 10.82 -10.10
CA TYR A 312 7.11 11.34 -11.14
C TYR A 312 7.83 12.11 -12.27
N PHE A 313 9.16 12.16 -12.25
CA PHE A 313 10.00 13.06 -13.07
C PHE A 313 10.75 12.28 -14.16
N ILE A 314 10.03 11.58 -15.03
CA ILE A 314 10.62 10.89 -16.18
C ILE A 314 10.78 11.90 -17.32
N ASN A 315 11.99 11.97 -17.90
CA ASN A 315 12.23 12.63 -19.17
C ASN A 315 11.64 11.75 -20.28
N GLU A 316 10.71 12.31 -21.06
CA GLU A 316 10.25 11.71 -22.32
C GLU A 316 11.14 12.17 -23.48
#